data_AF-A0A6A6F0Y4-F1
#
_entry.id   AF-A0A6A6F0Y4-F1
#
_cell.length_a   1.000
_cell.length_b   1.000
_cell.length_c   1.000
_cell.angle_alpha   90.00
_cell.angle_beta   90.00
_cell.angle_gamma   90.00
#
_symmetry.space_group_name_H-M   'P 1'
#
loop_
_entity.id
_entity.type
_entity.pdbx_description
1 polymer ?
#
loop_
_entity_poly.entity_id
_entity_poly.type
_entity_poly.pdbx_seq_one_letter_code
_entity_poly.pdbx_strand_id
1 'polypeptide(L)'
;MSALPESTMHSFSLFLLFSALLIGSSTASLNCTVTGSPVPYYACPNASCPSVGQFNVGDIAWMWCAVDDMLPPNRWMFLQNDKYAPGLAERYTDCWFFEQKWNTTDTLPYCRNATFVPHPPPGPCVC
;
A
#
# COMPACT_ATOMS: atom_id res chain seq x y z
N MET A 1 25.14 -57.92 -5.54
CA MET A 1 25.78 -56.61 -5.77
C MET A 1 24.95 -55.91 -6.84
N SER A 2 24.11 -54.97 -6.42
CA SER A 2 23.30 -54.17 -7.35
C SER A 2 23.32 -52.74 -6.82
N ALA A 3 23.99 -51.87 -7.58
CA ALA A 3 24.11 -50.45 -7.32
C ALA A 3 22.76 -49.76 -7.64
N LEU A 4 22.33 -48.86 -6.74
CA LEU A 4 21.21 -47.95 -6.97
C LEU A 4 21.76 -46.64 -7.55
N PRO A 5 21.12 -46.05 -8.58
CA PRO A 5 21.66 -44.87 -9.26
C PRO A 5 21.40 -43.57 -8.50
N GLU A 6 22.48 -42.78 -8.34
CA GLU A 6 22.49 -41.34 -8.08
C GLU A 6 21.75 -40.60 -9.20
N SER A 7 20.50 -40.20 -9.00
CA SER A 7 19.83 -39.25 -9.92
C SER A 7 18.54 -38.67 -9.34
N THR A 8 18.58 -38.16 -8.11
CA THR A 8 17.44 -37.45 -7.50
C THR A 8 17.88 -36.19 -6.75
N MET A 9 18.89 -35.49 -7.25
CA MET A 9 19.43 -34.29 -6.59
C MET A 9 19.64 -33.11 -7.54
N HIS A 10 18.73 -32.90 -8.49
CA HIS A 10 18.73 -31.68 -9.33
C HIS A 10 17.37 -30.97 -9.40
N SER A 11 16.26 -31.62 -9.01
CA SER A 11 14.93 -31.01 -9.15
C SER A 11 14.46 -30.19 -7.94
N PHE A 12 15.17 -30.22 -6.80
CA PHE A 12 14.77 -29.45 -5.62
C PHE A 12 15.26 -28.00 -5.59
N SER A 13 16.35 -27.68 -6.32
CA SER A 13 16.90 -26.31 -6.34
C SER A 13 16.15 -25.35 -7.26
N LEU A 14 15.33 -25.85 -8.20
CA LEU A 14 14.61 -24.98 -9.13
C LEU A 14 13.31 -24.39 -8.53
N PHE A 15 12.73 -25.03 -7.52
CA PHE A 15 11.48 -24.56 -6.89
C PHE A 15 11.69 -23.38 -5.92
N LEU A 16 12.88 -23.23 -5.34
CA LEU A 16 13.18 -22.15 -4.39
C LEU A 16 13.51 -20.81 -5.08
N LEU A 17 13.96 -20.84 -6.34
CA LEU A 17 14.25 -19.63 -7.12
C LEU A 17 12.98 -18.90 -7.61
N PHE A 18 11.86 -19.63 -7.77
CA PHE A 18 10.59 -19.00 -8.15
C PHE A 18 9.92 -18.25 -6.99
N SER A 19 10.18 -18.66 -5.74
CA SER A 19 9.65 -17.98 -4.56
C SER A 19 10.36 -16.65 -4.27
N ALA A 20 11.63 -16.52 -4.69
CA ALA A 20 12.40 -15.28 -4.53
C ALA A 20 12.07 -14.23 -5.61
N LEU A 21 11.53 -14.64 -6.76
CA LEU A 21 11.14 -13.70 -7.83
C LEU A 21 9.76 -13.05 -7.61
N LEU A 22 8.98 -13.55 -6.64
CA LEU A 22 7.67 -13.00 -6.27
C LEU A 22 7.74 -11.98 -5.11
N ILE A 23 8.94 -11.69 -4.59
CA ILE A 23 9.16 -10.67 -3.55
C ILE A 23 9.43 -9.29 -4.18
N GLY A 24 9.40 -9.21 -5.51
CA GLY A 24 9.50 -7.95 -6.24
C GLY A 24 8.12 -7.39 -6.54
N SER A 25 7.71 -6.37 -5.79
CA SER A 25 6.58 -5.49 -6.07
C SER A 25 5.18 -6.12 -6.05
N SER A 26 4.57 -6.19 -4.86
CA SER A 26 3.14 -5.90 -4.73
C SER A 26 2.83 -5.38 -3.34
N THR A 27 2.40 -4.13 -3.27
CA THR A 27 1.51 -3.71 -2.19
C THR A 27 0.31 -3.09 -2.86
N ALA A 28 -0.67 -3.96 -3.12
CA ALA A 28 -2.04 -3.55 -3.27
C ALA A 28 -2.55 -3.07 -1.90
N SER A 29 -3.60 -2.28 -1.93
CA SER A 29 -4.10 -1.46 -0.83
C SER A 29 -3.93 -2.02 0.59
N LEU A 30 -3.51 -1.18 1.53
CA LEU A 30 -3.59 -1.45 2.97
C LEU A 30 -4.98 -1.10 3.51
N ASN A 31 -5.52 -1.97 4.34
CA ASN A 31 -6.63 -1.68 5.23
C ASN A 31 -6.06 -1.24 6.57
N CYS A 32 -6.14 0.05 6.88
CA CYS A 32 -5.59 0.65 8.09
C CYS A 32 -6.70 1.17 9.00
N THR A 33 -6.58 0.96 10.30
CA THR A 33 -7.51 1.52 11.29
C THR A 33 -7.10 2.93 11.65
N VAL A 34 -8.04 3.87 11.59
CA VAL A 34 -7.79 5.27 11.98
C VAL A 34 -7.66 5.38 13.50
N THR A 35 -6.60 6.05 13.96
CA THR A 35 -6.30 6.22 15.38
C THR A 35 -5.92 7.67 15.73
N GLY A 36 -5.97 7.99 17.02
CA GLY A 36 -5.62 9.31 17.58
C GLY A 36 -6.69 10.38 17.35
N SER A 37 -7.00 10.70 16.09
CA SER A 37 -7.97 11.73 15.72
C SER A 37 -8.66 11.43 14.38
N PRO A 38 -9.87 11.97 14.13
CA PRO A 38 -10.50 11.87 12.82
C PRO A 38 -9.59 12.39 11.70
N VAL A 39 -9.64 11.74 10.54
CA VAL A 39 -8.81 12.09 9.38
C VAL A 39 -9.69 12.59 8.23
N PRO A 40 -9.58 13.87 7.84
CA PRO A 40 -10.31 14.37 6.69
C PRO A 40 -9.78 13.76 5.40
N TYR A 41 -10.68 13.53 4.45
CA TYR A 41 -10.34 13.16 3.07
C TYR A 41 -10.89 14.18 2.08
N TYR A 42 -10.22 14.26 0.94
CA TYR A 42 -10.31 15.36 0.00
C TYR A 42 -10.51 14.82 -1.41
N ALA A 43 -11.08 15.66 -2.27
CA ALA A 43 -11.16 15.38 -3.70
C ALA A 43 -9.79 15.46 -4.40
N CYS A 44 -8.82 16.18 -3.80
CA CYS A 44 -7.46 16.34 -4.30
C CYS A 44 -6.44 16.26 -3.16
N PRO A 45 -5.18 15.91 -3.45
CA PRO A 45 -4.11 15.82 -2.45
C PRO A 45 -3.57 17.23 -2.08
N ASN A 46 -4.46 18.09 -1.59
CA ASN A 46 -4.14 19.45 -1.18
C ASN A 46 -5.04 19.86 -0.01
N ALA A 47 -4.43 20.20 1.12
CA ALA A 47 -5.13 20.57 2.35
C ALA A 47 -5.85 21.93 2.24
N SER A 48 -5.55 22.72 1.21
CA SER A 48 -6.27 23.97 0.90
C SER A 48 -7.63 23.71 0.24
N CYS A 49 -7.86 22.52 -0.33
CA CYS A 49 -9.18 22.16 -0.85
C CYS A 49 -10.14 21.87 0.32
N PRO A 50 -11.46 22.07 0.14
CA PRO A 50 -12.46 21.60 1.11
C PRO A 50 -12.38 20.09 1.32
N SER A 51 -12.44 19.64 2.58
CA SER A 51 -12.64 18.22 2.87
C SER A 51 -14.03 17.80 2.39
N VAL A 52 -14.12 16.65 1.73
CA VAL A 52 -15.40 16.09 1.27
C VAL A 52 -15.96 15.04 2.23
N GLY A 53 -15.21 14.74 3.28
CA GLY A 53 -15.64 13.94 4.42
C GLY A 53 -14.46 13.62 5.33
N GLN A 54 -14.68 12.69 6.26
CA GLN A 54 -13.64 12.23 7.19
C GLN A 54 -13.83 10.76 7.55
N PHE A 55 -12.74 10.11 7.90
CA PHE A 55 -12.75 8.88 8.70
C PHE A 55 -12.74 9.24 10.18
N ASN A 56 -13.57 8.60 10.97
CA ASN A 56 -13.55 8.70 12.42
C ASN A 56 -12.55 7.71 13.01
N VAL A 57 -12.16 7.92 14.28
CA VAL A 57 -11.31 6.96 15.00
C VAL A 57 -12.02 5.60 15.08
N GLY A 58 -11.31 4.53 14.70
CA GLY A 58 -11.84 3.18 14.57
C GLY A 58 -12.34 2.80 13.18
N ASP A 59 -12.51 3.77 12.27
CA ASP A 59 -12.87 3.47 10.88
C ASP A 59 -11.70 2.80 10.13
N ILE A 60 -12.02 2.00 9.14
CA ILE A 60 -11.02 1.38 8.25
C ILE A 60 -10.84 2.27 7.01
N ALA A 61 -9.64 2.82 6.85
CA ALA A 61 -9.20 3.50 5.64
C ALA A 61 -8.52 2.50 4.69
N TRP A 62 -9.04 2.43 3.47
CA TRP A 62 -8.50 1.58 2.40
C TRP A 62 -7.55 2.41 1.54
N MET A 63 -6.26 2.26 1.76
CA MET A 63 -5.18 3.13 1.26
C MET A 63 -4.34 2.39 0.22
N TRP A 64 -4.16 2.96 -0.97
CA TRP A 64 -3.47 2.31 -2.09
C TRP A 64 -1.97 2.63 -2.14
N CYS A 65 -1.63 3.84 -2.57
CA CYS A 65 -0.27 4.25 -2.86
C CYS A 65 -0.07 5.72 -2.48
N ALA A 66 1.18 6.13 -2.33
CA ALA A 66 1.52 7.53 -2.14
C ALA A 66 1.40 8.28 -3.47
N VAL A 67 0.77 9.45 -3.50
CA VAL A 67 0.53 10.22 -4.74
C VAL A 67 1.59 11.27 -5.01
N ASP A 68 2.41 11.57 -4.00
CA ASP A 68 3.53 12.50 -4.07
C ASP A 68 4.79 11.90 -3.46
N ASP A 69 5.92 12.54 -3.77
CA ASP A 69 7.24 12.20 -3.20
C ASP A 69 7.46 12.91 -1.84
N MET A 70 6.40 13.45 -1.21
CA MET A 70 6.56 14.14 0.07
C MET A 70 6.87 13.14 1.18
N LEU A 71 7.68 13.60 2.13
CA LEU A 71 7.91 12.88 3.37
C LEU A 71 6.75 13.15 4.35
N PRO A 72 6.46 12.20 5.26
CA PRO A 72 5.60 12.45 6.41
C PRO A 72 6.02 13.75 7.13
N PRO A 73 5.07 14.60 7.58
CA PRO A 73 3.62 14.41 7.64
C PRO A 73 2.84 14.75 6.36
N ASN A 74 3.52 15.24 5.33
CA ASN A 74 2.88 15.90 4.20
C ASN A 74 2.57 14.97 3.02
N ARG A 75 2.83 13.68 3.20
CA ARG A 75 2.56 12.66 2.19
C ARG A 75 1.07 12.53 1.97
N TRP A 76 0.63 12.41 0.73
CA TRP A 76 -0.75 12.10 0.40
C TRP A 76 -0.92 10.67 -0.08
N MET A 77 -2.03 10.06 0.33
CA MET A 77 -2.37 8.68 0.05
C MET A 77 -3.64 8.63 -0.79
N PHE A 78 -3.60 7.84 -1.85
CA PHE A 78 -4.77 7.56 -2.66
C PHE A 78 -5.67 6.54 -1.96
N LEU A 79 -6.97 6.80 -1.91
CA LEU A 79 -7.96 5.97 -1.26
C LEU A 79 -8.76 5.18 -2.30
N GLN A 80 -9.36 4.06 -1.88
CA GLN A 80 -10.16 3.21 -2.77
C GLN A 80 -11.38 3.92 -3.40
N ASN A 81 -11.88 4.99 -2.77
CA ASN A 81 -13.05 5.75 -3.22
C ASN A 81 -12.70 6.93 -4.13
N ASP A 82 -11.55 6.90 -4.80
CA ASP A 82 -11.04 7.99 -5.65
C ASP A 82 -10.93 9.33 -4.90
N LYS A 83 -10.45 9.25 -3.65
CA LYS A 83 -10.19 10.40 -2.77
C LYS A 83 -8.78 10.32 -2.22
N TYR A 84 -8.40 11.37 -1.50
CA TYR A 84 -7.06 11.54 -0.97
C TYR A 84 -7.13 11.80 0.52
N ALA A 85 -6.24 11.20 1.29
CA ALA A 85 -6.03 11.54 2.68
C ALA A 85 -4.55 11.74 2.98
N PRO A 86 -4.19 12.60 3.95
CA PRO A 86 -2.82 12.74 4.42
C PRO A 86 -2.33 11.44 5.07
N GLY A 87 -1.21 10.90 4.56
CA GLY A 87 -0.49 9.74 5.04
C GLY A 87 0.42 10.09 6.21
N LEU A 88 0.15 9.47 7.36
CA LEU A 88 0.93 9.62 8.58
C LEU A 88 0.82 8.35 9.41
N ALA A 89 1.96 7.74 9.78
CA ALA A 89 1.98 6.56 10.64
C ALA A 89 1.24 6.77 11.97
N GLU A 90 1.21 7.99 12.50
CA GLU A 90 0.51 8.32 13.75
C GLU A 90 -1.02 8.33 13.63
N ARG A 91 -1.55 8.42 12.40
CA ARG A 91 -3.00 8.47 12.13
C ARG A 91 -3.60 7.11 11.81
N TYR A 92 -2.75 6.12 11.53
CA TYR A 92 -3.14 4.81 11.02
C TYR A 92 -2.40 3.71 11.77
N THR A 93 -3.14 2.80 12.38
CA THR A 93 -2.61 1.59 13.03
C THR A 93 -3.20 0.34 12.38
N ASP A 94 -2.61 -0.81 12.69
CA ASP A 94 -3.11 -2.12 12.26
C ASP A 94 -3.40 -2.14 10.76
N CYS A 95 -2.41 -1.78 9.97
CA CYS A 95 -2.48 -1.84 8.52
C CYS A 95 -2.27 -3.27 8.04
N TRP A 96 -3.18 -3.78 7.22
CA TRP A 96 -3.10 -5.14 6.68
C TRP A 96 -3.29 -5.15 5.17
N PHE A 97 -2.56 -6.04 4.50
CA PHE A 97 -2.84 -6.47 3.13
C PHE A 97 -2.92 -7.98 3.11
N PHE A 98 -4.11 -8.52 2.83
CA PHE A 98 -4.43 -9.94 3.06
C PHE A 98 -4.00 -10.37 4.47
N GLU A 99 -3.09 -11.34 4.60
CA GLU A 99 -2.62 -11.89 5.88
C GLU A 99 -1.34 -11.20 6.37
N GLN A 100 -0.82 -10.21 5.63
CA GLN A 100 0.42 -9.52 5.97
C GLN A 100 0.16 -8.21 6.70
N LYS A 101 0.74 -8.07 7.89
CA LYS A 101 0.72 -6.82 8.67
C LYS A 101 1.80 -5.86 8.20
N TRP A 102 1.44 -4.59 8.13
CA TRP A 102 2.31 -3.45 7.84
C TRP A 102 2.28 -2.48 9.02
N ASN A 103 3.46 -1.98 9.40
CA ASN A 103 3.59 -1.10 10.57
C ASN A 103 3.29 0.37 10.26
N THR A 104 3.40 0.77 9.00
CA THR A 104 3.20 2.15 8.55
C THR A 104 2.72 2.13 7.10
N THR A 105 2.04 3.19 6.70
CA THR A 105 1.67 3.48 5.31
C THR A 105 2.86 3.98 4.49
N ASP A 106 3.99 4.30 5.13
CA ASP A 106 5.17 4.88 4.48
C ASP A 106 5.89 3.93 3.52
N THR A 107 5.65 2.63 3.66
CA THR A 107 6.20 1.57 2.83
C THR A 107 5.42 1.38 1.53
N LEU A 108 4.29 2.05 1.37
CA LEU A 108 3.51 1.98 0.13
C LEU A 108 4.28 2.66 -1.01
N PRO A 109 4.29 2.05 -2.22
CA PRO A 109 4.97 2.60 -3.38
C PRO A 109 4.27 3.88 -3.87
N TYR A 110 4.96 4.63 -4.71
CA TYR A 110 4.37 5.78 -5.40
C TYR A 110 3.41 5.33 -6.48
N CYS A 111 2.25 5.98 -6.58
CA CYS A 111 1.23 5.66 -7.57
C CYS A 111 1.76 5.78 -9.02
N ARG A 112 2.62 6.77 -9.29
CA ARG A 112 3.22 6.96 -10.62
C ARG A 112 4.19 5.85 -11.03
N ASN A 113 4.74 5.12 -10.06
CA ASN A 113 5.74 4.07 -10.28
C ASN A 113 5.18 2.66 -10.09
N ALA A 114 3.96 2.54 -9.56
CA ALA A 114 3.33 1.25 -9.31
C ALA A 114 2.65 0.75 -10.59
N THR A 115 3.17 -0.34 -11.15
CA THR A 115 2.65 -1.01 -12.35
C THR A 115 1.24 -1.59 -12.18
N PHE A 116 0.76 -1.67 -10.94
CA PHE A 116 -0.47 -2.36 -10.57
C PHE A 116 -1.41 -1.50 -9.72
N VAL A 117 -1.36 -0.15 -9.83
CA VAL A 117 -2.43 0.67 -9.23
C VAL A 117 -3.68 0.48 -10.08
N PRO A 118 -4.75 -0.17 -9.59
CA PRO A 118 -5.93 -0.46 -10.39
C PRO A 118 -6.68 0.82 -10.76
N HIS A 119 -6.51 1.88 -9.97
CA HIS A 119 -7.00 3.23 -10.21
C HIS A 119 -5.87 4.22 -9.95
N PRO A 120 -5.03 4.57 -10.94
CA PRO A 120 -4.07 5.65 -10.76
C PRO A 120 -4.83 6.94 -10.45
N PRO A 121 -4.28 7.83 -9.59
CA PRO A 121 -4.93 9.11 -9.33
C PRO A 121 -5.16 9.85 -10.65
N PRO A 122 -6.34 10.47 -10.85
CA PRO A 122 -6.58 11.28 -12.04
C PRO A 122 -5.48 12.35 -12.21
N GLY A 123 -5.25 12.76 -13.46
CA GLY A 123 -4.35 13.85 -13.83
C GLY A 123 -4.69 15.17 -13.12
N PRO A 124 -4.05 16.30 -13.51
CA PRO A 124 -3.95 17.52 -12.68
C PRO A 124 -5.23 17.84 -11.91
N CYS A 125 -5.14 17.79 -10.58
CA CYS A 125 -6.28 17.89 -9.69
C CYS A 125 -6.57 19.36 -9.38
N VAL A 126 -7.82 19.77 -9.52
CA VAL A 126 -8.30 21.14 -9.28
C VAL A 126 -9.32 21.08 -8.14
N CYS A 127 -9.12 21.91 -7.10
CA CYS A 127 -10.19 22.25 -6.17
C CYS A 127 -11.20 23.14 -6.93
#